data_AF-A0A7J8S2F0-F1
#
_entry.id   AF-A0A7J8S2F0-F1
#
_cell.length_a   1.000
_cell.length_b   1.000
_cell.length_c   1.000
_cell.angle_alpha   90.00
_cell.angle_beta   90.00
_cell.angle_gamma   90.00
#
_symmetry.space_group_name_H-M   'P 1'
#
loop_
_entity.id
_entity.type
_entity.pdbx_description
1 polymer ?
#
loop_
_entity_poly.entity_id
_entity_poly.type
_entity_poly.pdbx_seq_one_letter_code
_entity_poly.pdbx_strand_id
1 'polypeptide(L)'
;MSPDEILERSLCSSDGSSTCEDFVTLVHSWLSKIQWLKSLGGIFGETNQSELAAFISYALAFPNNFLALVDTYDVIRSGVPNFCAVALALSDLGYRAVGIRLDSGDLAYLSSEARKIFHTIEKELGVPGFGKMIITASNDLNEETLDAIRKQGHEVDCFGIGTYLVTCYAQAALGCVFKLVEINNQPRIKLSEDVSKVGERILCRHPFSESKRAYVVPKRVEELLKCYWPGKSGKVREELPALKDIRDHCIKQLEQMRPDHIRRLNPTPYKVSVSAKLYDFIHFLWLNEAPVGEL
;
A
#
# COMPACT_ATOMS: atom_id res chain seq x y z
N MET A 1 18.22 -0.71 -30.41
CA MET A 1 17.98 0.74 -30.44
C MET A 1 19.12 1.42 -29.72
N SER A 2 19.98 2.11 -30.47
CA SER A 2 20.98 3.04 -29.96
C SER A 2 20.33 4.41 -29.67
N PRO A 3 20.88 5.24 -28.75
CA PRO A 3 20.47 6.65 -28.63
C PRO A 3 20.51 7.41 -29.96
N ASP A 4 21.38 7.01 -30.89
CA ASP A 4 21.48 7.61 -32.23
C ASP A 4 20.25 7.38 -33.10
N GLU A 5 19.43 6.37 -32.79
CA GLU A 5 18.21 6.06 -33.56
C GLU A 5 17.02 6.95 -33.14
N ILE A 6 17.18 7.78 -32.11
CA ILE A 6 16.13 8.71 -31.66
C ILE A 6 15.98 9.85 -32.67
N LEU A 7 14.79 9.94 -33.27
CA LEU A 7 14.46 10.91 -34.33
C LEU A 7 14.20 12.31 -33.78
N GLU A 8 13.36 12.41 -32.75
CA GLU A 8 13.04 13.67 -32.08
C GLU A 8 14.01 13.86 -30.92
N ARG A 9 14.91 14.83 -31.04
CA ARG A 9 16.00 15.05 -30.07
C ARG A 9 15.87 16.35 -29.31
N SER A 10 14.93 17.21 -29.70
CA SER A 10 14.75 18.50 -29.06
C SER A 10 13.82 18.41 -27.86
N LEU A 11 14.10 19.22 -26.84
CA LEU A 11 13.27 19.35 -25.65
C LEU A 11 13.19 20.80 -25.21
N CYS A 12 11.98 21.35 -25.18
CA CYS A 12 11.73 22.69 -24.65
C CYS A 12 11.92 22.71 -23.14
N SER A 13 12.47 23.80 -22.59
CA SER A 13 12.57 24.01 -21.15
C SER A 13 11.18 24.06 -20.50
N SER A 14 11.13 23.75 -19.20
CA SER A 14 9.89 23.68 -18.42
C SER A 14 9.09 24.99 -18.39
N ASP A 15 9.76 26.13 -18.53
CA ASP A 15 9.18 27.48 -18.61
C ASP A 15 8.88 27.93 -20.05
N GLY A 16 9.25 27.12 -21.05
CA GLY A 16 9.09 27.41 -22.47
C GLY A 16 10.01 28.50 -23.01
N SER A 17 11.01 28.95 -22.24
CA SER A 17 11.89 30.06 -22.62
C SER A 17 13.00 29.67 -23.61
N SER A 18 13.38 28.40 -23.64
CA SER A 18 14.46 27.88 -24.48
C SER A 18 14.19 26.46 -24.96
N THR A 19 14.89 26.03 -26.00
CA THR A 19 14.83 24.67 -26.52
C THR A 19 16.22 24.09 -26.57
N CYS A 20 16.40 22.93 -25.95
CA CYS A 20 17.58 22.11 -26.17
C CYS A 20 17.38 21.41 -27.52
N GLU A 21 18.18 21.74 -28.52
CA GLU A 21 18.06 21.12 -29.86
C GLU A 21 18.50 19.65 -29.88
N ASP A 22 19.41 19.26 -28.97
CA ASP A 22 19.92 17.90 -28.86
C ASP A 22 20.07 17.45 -27.41
N PHE A 23 18.95 16.97 -26.87
CA PHE A 23 18.87 16.39 -25.54
C PHE A 23 19.69 15.11 -25.40
N VAL A 24 19.87 14.35 -26.49
CA VAL A 24 20.65 13.10 -26.48
C VAL A 24 22.12 13.42 -26.16
N THR A 25 22.68 14.40 -26.86
CA THR A 25 24.07 14.86 -26.61
C THR A 25 24.22 15.44 -25.19
N LEU A 26 23.23 16.18 -24.68
CA LEU A 26 23.25 16.68 -23.30
C LEU A 26 23.31 15.54 -22.28
N VAL A 27 22.51 14.49 -22.47
CA VAL A 27 22.52 13.29 -21.62
C VAL A 27 23.86 12.57 -21.68
N HIS A 28 24.46 12.39 -22.85
CA HIS A 28 25.79 11.78 -22.98
C HIS A 28 26.89 12.61 -22.29
N SER A 29 26.79 13.94 -22.32
CA SER A 29 27.69 14.84 -21.59
C SER A 29 27.58 14.60 -20.08
N TRP A 30 26.36 14.50 -19.55
CA TRP A 30 26.13 14.21 -18.15
C TRP A 30 26.59 12.82 -17.74
N LEU A 31 26.28 11.80 -18.54
CA LEU A 31 26.73 10.43 -18.27
C LEU A 31 28.26 10.37 -18.17
N SER A 32 28.94 11.00 -19.13
CA SER A 32 30.40 11.12 -19.12
C SER A 32 30.88 11.82 -17.84
N LYS A 33 30.31 13.00 -17.51
CA LYS A 33 30.68 13.75 -16.29
C LYS A 33 30.53 12.92 -15.01
N ILE A 34 29.42 12.19 -14.87
CA ILE A 34 29.13 11.36 -13.69
C ILE A 34 30.11 10.19 -13.58
N GLN A 35 30.45 9.53 -14.70
CA GLN A 35 31.42 8.42 -14.74
C GLN A 35 32.83 8.85 -14.28
N TRP A 36 33.20 10.11 -14.50
CA TRP A 36 34.50 10.67 -14.09
C TRP A 36 34.50 11.28 -12.67
N LEU A 37 33.38 11.24 -11.93
CA LEU A 37 33.36 11.69 -10.54
C LEU A 37 34.22 10.77 -9.67
N LYS A 38 35.18 11.35 -8.94
CA LYS A 38 36.17 10.57 -8.16
C LYS A 38 35.52 9.69 -7.08
N SER A 39 34.42 10.13 -6.49
CA SER A 39 33.68 9.37 -5.47
C SER A 39 32.88 8.20 -6.04
N LEU A 40 32.53 8.26 -7.33
CA LEU A 40 31.79 7.22 -8.06
C LEU A 40 32.69 6.47 -9.06
N GLY A 41 33.98 6.81 -9.07
CA GLY A 41 34.98 6.27 -9.97
C GLY A 41 35.15 4.77 -9.76
N GLY A 42 34.96 4.00 -10.83
CA GLY A 42 35.02 2.54 -10.83
C GLY A 42 33.71 1.84 -10.46
N ILE A 43 32.69 2.57 -9.98
CA ILE A 43 31.34 2.02 -9.78
C ILE A 43 30.60 1.98 -11.12
N PHE A 44 30.74 3.05 -11.90
CA PHE A 44 30.09 3.18 -13.20
C PHE A 44 31.04 2.70 -14.30
N GLY A 45 30.67 1.58 -14.91
CA GLY A 45 31.33 1.08 -16.11
C GLY A 45 30.66 1.59 -17.38
N GLU A 46 30.84 0.84 -18.46
CA GLU A 46 30.05 1.02 -19.69
C GLU A 46 28.59 0.66 -19.42
N THR A 47 27.68 1.62 -19.61
CA THR A 47 26.24 1.43 -19.40
C THR A 47 25.58 0.89 -20.66
N ASN A 48 24.43 0.23 -20.50
CA ASN A 48 23.67 -0.27 -21.62
C ASN A 48 23.08 0.88 -22.45
N GLN A 49 23.48 0.98 -23.71
CA GLN A 49 23.04 2.06 -24.61
C GLN A 49 21.56 1.98 -24.97
N SER A 50 20.97 0.79 -25.07
CA SER A 50 19.54 0.64 -25.35
C SER A 50 18.66 1.03 -24.17
N GLU A 51 19.12 0.77 -22.94
CA GLU A 51 18.49 1.25 -21.72
C GLU A 51 18.53 2.79 -21.66
N LEU A 52 19.69 3.39 -21.95
CA LEU A 52 19.83 4.84 -22.03
C LEU A 52 18.89 5.45 -23.09
N ALA A 53 18.84 4.85 -24.29
CA ALA A 53 17.95 5.28 -25.36
C ALA A 53 16.48 5.24 -24.94
N ALA A 54 16.06 4.19 -24.23
CA ALA A 54 14.71 4.07 -23.70
C ALA A 54 14.41 5.16 -22.66
N PHE A 55 15.35 5.46 -21.77
CA PHE A 55 15.18 6.53 -20.77
C PHE A 55 15.10 7.91 -21.40
N ILE A 56 15.97 8.20 -22.37
CA ILE A 56 15.93 9.46 -23.13
C ILE A 56 14.58 9.60 -23.84
N SER A 57 14.15 8.56 -24.55
CA SER A 57 12.87 8.57 -25.27
C SER A 57 11.68 8.81 -24.32
N TYR A 58 11.71 8.20 -23.13
CA TYR A 58 10.67 8.39 -22.12
C TYR A 58 10.70 9.80 -21.52
N ALA A 59 11.89 10.35 -21.27
CA ALA A 59 12.07 11.72 -20.78
C ALA A 59 11.63 12.78 -21.79
N LEU A 60 11.89 12.57 -23.08
CA LEU A 60 11.42 13.45 -24.15
C LEU A 60 9.88 13.49 -24.21
N ALA A 61 9.23 12.33 -24.08
CA ALA A 61 7.78 12.23 -24.10
C ALA A 61 7.10 12.73 -22.80
N PHE A 62 7.74 12.51 -21.64
CA PHE A 62 7.17 12.79 -20.32
C PHE A 62 8.17 13.49 -19.38
N PRO A 63 8.67 14.69 -19.71
CA PRO A 63 9.76 15.34 -18.97
C PRO A 63 9.37 15.70 -17.52
N ASN A 64 8.09 15.96 -17.27
CA ASN A 64 7.57 16.28 -15.93
C ASN A 64 7.37 15.06 -15.02
N ASN A 65 7.30 13.84 -15.57
CA ASN A 65 6.92 12.63 -14.84
C ASN A 65 7.93 11.49 -15.06
N PHE A 66 9.19 11.83 -15.31
CA PHE A 66 10.23 10.84 -15.60
C PHE A 66 10.55 9.97 -14.37
N LEU A 67 10.08 8.72 -14.40
CA LEU A 67 10.39 7.64 -13.45
C LEU A 67 11.00 6.46 -14.22
N ALA A 68 12.24 6.07 -13.92
CA ALA A 68 12.95 5.04 -14.70
C ALA A 68 12.93 3.66 -14.03
N LEU A 69 12.69 2.59 -14.80
CA LEU A 69 12.92 1.21 -14.37
C LEU A 69 14.40 0.87 -14.53
N VAL A 70 15.13 0.70 -13.44
CA VAL A 70 16.60 0.68 -13.48
C VAL A 70 17.24 -0.71 -13.35
N ASP A 71 16.44 -1.77 -13.27
CA ASP A 71 16.90 -3.14 -13.01
C ASP A 71 16.75 -4.07 -14.22
N THR A 72 16.69 -3.50 -15.43
CA THR A 72 16.59 -4.30 -16.67
C THR A 72 17.89 -5.10 -16.94
N TYR A 73 19.05 -4.48 -16.68
CA TYR A 73 20.36 -5.09 -16.88
C TYR A 73 21.17 -5.19 -15.59
N ASP A 74 21.64 -4.06 -15.08
CA ASP A 74 22.37 -3.94 -13.82
C ASP A 74 22.03 -2.61 -13.17
N VAL A 75 21.48 -2.66 -11.96
CA VAL A 75 21.00 -1.47 -11.24
C VAL A 75 22.12 -0.47 -10.99
N ILE A 76 23.25 -0.93 -10.47
CA ILE A 76 24.30 -0.03 -9.97
C ILE A 76 25.25 0.39 -11.09
N ARG A 77 25.50 -0.52 -12.04
CA ARG A 77 26.47 -0.30 -13.12
C ARG A 77 25.86 0.29 -14.38
N SER A 78 24.54 0.19 -14.58
CA SER A 78 23.86 0.65 -15.80
C SER A 78 22.66 1.54 -15.51
N GLY A 79 21.63 1.02 -14.84
CA GLY A 79 20.34 1.69 -14.73
C GLY A 79 20.36 2.98 -13.91
N VAL A 80 20.92 2.94 -12.70
CA VAL A 80 21.08 4.13 -11.85
C VAL A 80 21.96 5.19 -12.54
N PRO A 81 23.12 4.86 -13.12
CA PRO A 81 23.92 5.81 -13.92
C PRO A 81 23.14 6.46 -15.06
N ASN A 82 22.46 5.64 -15.87
CA ASN A 82 21.65 6.12 -17.00
C ASN A 82 20.53 7.03 -16.54
N PHE A 83 19.82 6.66 -15.46
CA PHE A 83 18.80 7.51 -14.83
C PHE A 83 19.39 8.84 -14.38
N CYS A 84 20.53 8.82 -13.69
CA CYS A 84 21.15 10.04 -13.17
C CYS A 84 21.54 11.00 -14.30
N ALA A 85 22.10 10.48 -15.39
CA ALA A 85 22.45 11.29 -16.55
C ALA A 85 21.22 11.99 -17.16
N VAL A 86 20.12 11.26 -17.34
CA VAL A 86 18.86 11.82 -17.87
C VAL A 86 18.23 12.80 -16.88
N ALA A 87 18.22 12.48 -15.59
CA ALA A 87 17.65 13.34 -14.56
C ALA A 87 18.40 14.68 -14.42
N LEU A 88 19.72 14.67 -14.55
CA LEU A 88 20.52 15.91 -14.55
C LEU A 88 20.30 16.72 -15.83
N ALA A 89 20.25 16.08 -17.00
CA ALA A 89 19.91 16.76 -18.25
C ALA A 89 18.52 17.42 -18.21
N LEU A 90 17.53 16.73 -17.60
CA LEU A 90 16.20 17.30 -17.35
C LEU A 90 16.28 18.51 -16.40
N SER A 91 17.10 18.42 -15.35
CA SER A 91 17.30 19.51 -14.39
C SER A 91 17.88 20.77 -15.02
N ASP A 92 18.79 20.64 -16.00
CA ASP A 92 19.33 21.79 -16.75
C ASP A 92 18.23 22.53 -17.53
N LEU A 93 17.15 21.84 -17.89
CA LEU A 93 15.98 22.39 -18.59
C LEU A 93 14.84 22.78 -17.64
N GLY A 94 15.10 22.77 -16.32
CA GLY A 94 14.16 23.13 -15.27
C GLY A 94 13.12 22.06 -14.93
N TYR A 95 13.21 20.87 -15.54
CA TYR A 95 12.36 19.74 -15.16
C TYR A 95 12.91 19.03 -13.91
N ARG A 96 12.02 18.31 -13.22
CA ARG A 96 12.39 17.48 -12.09
C ARG A 96 11.99 16.04 -12.34
N ALA A 97 12.98 15.16 -12.48
CA ALA A 97 12.74 13.72 -12.48
C ALA A 97 12.04 13.29 -11.19
N VAL A 98 11.20 12.26 -11.29
CA VAL A 98 10.44 11.72 -10.15
C VAL A 98 11.31 10.77 -9.33
N GLY A 99 12.03 9.87 -10.00
CA GLY A 99 12.87 8.88 -9.34
C GLY A 99 13.05 7.58 -10.10
N ILE A 100 13.27 6.48 -9.38
CA ILE A 100 13.53 5.15 -9.95
C ILE A 100 12.52 4.10 -9.46
N ARG A 101 12.35 3.04 -10.24
CA ARG A 101 11.66 1.80 -9.89
C ARG A 101 12.64 0.63 -9.87
N LEU A 102 12.60 -0.14 -8.79
CA LEU A 102 13.26 -1.45 -8.62
C LEU A 102 12.20 -2.54 -8.64
N ASP A 103 12.38 -3.58 -9.44
CA ASP A 103 11.39 -4.65 -9.68
C ASP A 103 12.01 -6.06 -9.54
N SER A 104 13.23 -6.16 -9.02
CA SER A 104 13.97 -7.41 -8.86
C SER A 104 15.21 -7.22 -7.99
N GLY A 105 15.86 -8.34 -7.62
CA GLY A 105 17.06 -8.34 -6.79
C GLY A 105 16.81 -8.08 -5.30
N ASP A 106 17.88 -7.80 -4.55
CA ASP A 106 17.80 -7.42 -3.14
C ASP A 106 17.37 -5.96 -3.02
N LEU A 107 16.06 -5.73 -2.88
CA LEU A 107 15.45 -4.40 -2.85
C LEU A 107 15.98 -3.53 -1.69
N ALA A 108 16.30 -4.12 -0.54
CA ALA A 108 16.81 -3.37 0.62
C ALA A 108 18.24 -2.86 0.35
N TYR A 109 19.11 -3.75 -0.13
CA TYR A 109 20.47 -3.40 -0.52
C TYR A 109 20.48 -2.39 -1.68
N LEU A 110 19.77 -2.69 -2.77
CA LEU A 110 19.78 -1.88 -3.99
C LEU A 110 19.20 -0.48 -3.77
N SER A 111 18.12 -0.35 -2.98
CA SER A 111 17.59 0.98 -2.63
C SER A 111 18.60 1.79 -1.82
N SER A 112 19.31 1.17 -0.89
CA SER A 112 20.32 1.82 -0.06
C SER A 112 21.51 2.29 -0.89
N GLU A 113 22.00 1.46 -1.82
CA GLU A 113 23.10 1.83 -2.72
C GLU A 113 22.68 2.95 -3.69
N ALA A 114 21.49 2.87 -4.29
CA ALA A 114 20.96 3.93 -5.14
C ALA A 114 20.84 5.26 -4.37
N ARG A 115 20.35 5.22 -3.11
CA ARG A 115 20.25 6.40 -2.26
C ARG A 115 21.61 7.04 -1.97
N LYS A 116 22.65 6.24 -1.72
CA LYS A 116 24.02 6.75 -1.52
C LYS A 116 24.56 7.45 -2.76
N ILE A 117 24.31 6.88 -3.94
CA ILE A 117 24.67 7.50 -5.22
C ILE A 117 23.97 8.85 -5.38
N PHE A 118 22.65 8.91 -5.13
CA PHE A 118 21.89 10.14 -5.23
C PHE A 118 22.41 11.25 -4.30
N HIS A 119 22.73 10.92 -3.04
CA HIS A 119 23.32 11.89 -2.11
C HIS A 119 24.71 12.36 -2.55
N THR A 120 25.50 11.47 -3.14
CA THR A 120 26.84 11.81 -3.64
C THR A 120 26.74 12.79 -4.81
N ILE A 121 25.81 12.53 -5.74
CA ILE A 121 25.52 13.42 -6.87
C ILE A 121 25.02 14.78 -6.38
N GLU A 122 24.06 14.82 -5.45
CA GLU A 122 23.57 16.08 -4.85
C GLU A 122 24.72 16.90 -4.27
N LYS A 123 25.61 16.25 -3.51
CA LYS A 123 26.70 16.92 -2.81
C LYS A 123 27.80 17.43 -3.77
N GLU A 124 28.18 16.63 -4.76
CA GLU A 124 29.30 16.97 -5.65
C GLU A 124 28.92 17.88 -6.81
N LEU A 125 27.71 17.71 -7.35
CA LEU A 125 27.22 18.52 -8.47
C LEU A 125 26.35 19.70 -8.01
N GLY A 126 26.02 19.78 -6.71
CA GLY A 126 25.27 20.90 -6.14
C GLY A 126 23.83 20.98 -6.62
N VAL A 127 23.19 19.82 -6.86
CA VAL A 127 21.81 19.74 -7.38
C VAL A 127 20.84 19.45 -6.23
N PRO A 128 20.21 20.47 -5.63
CA PRO A 128 19.46 20.32 -4.40
C PRO A 128 18.23 19.43 -4.58
N GLY A 129 18.01 18.52 -3.63
CA GLY A 129 16.89 17.58 -3.63
C GLY A 129 17.13 16.29 -4.42
N PHE A 130 18.28 16.14 -5.09
CA PHE A 130 18.61 14.93 -5.85
C PHE A 130 18.79 13.70 -4.94
N GLY A 131 19.35 13.86 -3.74
CA GLY A 131 19.48 12.77 -2.75
C GLY A 131 18.13 12.21 -2.27
N LYS A 132 17.05 12.97 -2.44
CA LYS A 132 15.68 12.62 -2.03
C LYS A 132 14.77 12.21 -3.20
N MET A 133 15.33 11.84 -4.35
CA MET A 133 14.55 11.28 -5.46
C MET A 133 13.80 10.02 -5.02
N ILE A 134 12.59 9.81 -5.52
CA ILE A 134 11.72 8.72 -5.05
C ILE A 134 12.30 7.36 -5.47
N ILE A 135 12.39 6.42 -4.54
CA ILE A 135 12.72 5.02 -4.83
C ILE A 135 11.44 4.20 -4.66
N THR A 136 10.90 3.70 -5.77
CA THR A 136 9.74 2.80 -5.77
C THR A 136 10.22 1.36 -5.90
N ALA A 137 9.72 0.46 -5.06
CA ALA A 137 9.94 -0.97 -5.21
C ALA A 137 8.65 -1.69 -5.55
N SER A 138 8.70 -2.57 -6.54
CA SER A 138 7.68 -3.58 -6.84
C SER A 138 8.36 -4.95 -6.93
N ASN A 139 7.57 -6.01 -7.14
CA ASN A 139 7.93 -7.43 -7.32
C ASN A 139 7.50 -8.34 -6.17
N ASP A 140 6.42 -9.10 -6.40
CA ASP A 140 5.91 -10.16 -5.51
C ASP A 140 5.95 -9.82 -4.01
N LEU A 141 5.64 -8.56 -3.71
CA LEU A 141 5.63 -8.05 -2.35
C LEU A 141 4.43 -8.57 -1.59
N ASN A 142 4.67 -9.04 -0.37
CA ASN A 142 3.66 -9.47 0.60
C ASN A 142 4.10 -9.04 2.01
N GLU A 143 3.31 -9.36 3.03
CA GLU A 143 3.58 -8.93 4.40
C GLU A 143 4.91 -9.46 4.95
N GLU A 144 5.31 -10.68 4.57
CA GLU A 144 6.56 -11.31 5.02
C GLU A 144 7.77 -10.67 4.35
N THR A 145 7.72 -10.45 3.03
CA THR A 145 8.82 -9.82 2.30
C THR A 145 9.00 -8.36 2.69
N LEU A 146 7.90 -7.62 2.91
CA LEU A 146 7.94 -6.25 3.44
C LEU A 146 8.55 -6.18 4.85
N ASP A 147 8.29 -7.18 5.69
CA ASP A 147 8.88 -7.28 7.03
C ASP A 147 10.39 -7.57 6.96
N ALA A 148 10.80 -8.46 6.05
CA ALA A 148 12.21 -8.77 5.81
C ALA A 148 13.00 -7.56 5.30
N ILE A 149 12.48 -6.87 4.26
CA ILE A 149 13.08 -5.65 3.70
C ILE A 149 13.22 -4.58 4.79
N ARG A 150 12.19 -4.39 5.64
CA ARG A 150 12.22 -3.47 6.78
C ARG A 150 13.30 -3.81 7.80
N LYS A 151 13.45 -5.09 8.16
CA LYS A 151 14.44 -5.55 9.14
C LYS A 151 15.88 -5.38 8.65
N GLN A 152 16.11 -5.53 7.35
CA GLN A 152 17.42 -5.33 6.73
C GLN A 152 17.82 -3.84 6.71
N GLY A 153 16.84 -2.94 6.70
CA GLY A 153 17.04 -1.50 6.49
C GLY A 153 17.05 -1.19 4.99
N HIS A 154 16.14 -0.32 4.55
CA HIS A 154 15.96 0.04 3.15
C HIS A 154 15.74 1.54 3.01
N GLU A 155 15.92 2.04 1.79
CA GLU A 155 15.71 3.44 1.41
C GLU A 155 14.55 3.60 0.39
N VAL A 156 13.71 2.57 0.26
CA VAL A 156 12.46 2.59 -0.54
C VAL A 156 11.43 3.53 0.08
N ASP A 157 10.89 4.44 -0.74
CA ASP A 157 9.85 5.40 -0.36
C ASP A 157 8.43 4.89 -0.66
N CYS A 158 8.28 4.12 -1.75
CA CYS A 158 6.99 3.67 -2.27
C CYS A 158 7.02 2.17 -2.59
N PHE A 159 5.97 1.43 -2.22
CA PHE A 159 5.82 0.01 -2.54
C PHE A 159 4.64 -0.22 -3.51
N GLY A 160 4.92 -0.85 -4.64
CA GLY A 160 3.93 -1.31 -5.61
C GLY A 160 3.57 -2.77 -5.37
N ILE A 161 2.39 -3.02 -4.79
CA ILE A 161 1.93 -4.37 -4.44
C ILE A 161 0.78 -4.77 -5.36
N GLY A 162 0.99 -5.82 -6.15
CA GLY A 162 0.02 -6.34 -7.12
C GLY A 162 -0.68 -7.59 -6.62
N THR A 163 -0.22 -8.75 -7.13
CA THR A 163 -0.86 -10.07 -7.01
C THR A 163 -1.34 -10.41 -5.59
N TYR A 164 -0.46 -10.30 -4.59
CA TYR A 164 -0.79 -10.70 -3.21
C TYR A 164 -1.94 -9.90 -2.61
N LEU A 165 -1.99 -8.59 -2.87
CA LEU A 165 -3.03 -7.70 -2.35
C LEU A 165 -4.34 -7.87 -3.11
N VAL A 166 -4.32 -7.83 -4.45
CA VAL A 166 -5.56 -7.83 -5.25
C VAL A 166 -6.29 -9.17 -5.22
N THR A 167 -5.55 -10.27 -5.07
CA THR A 167 -6.13 -11.62 -5.00
C THR A 167 -6.44 -12.08 -3.58
N CYS A 168 -6.05 -11.30 -2.57
CA CYS A 168 -6.03 -11.73 -1.17
C CYS A 168 -5.34 -13.10 -1.03
N TYR A 169 -4.14 -13.26 -1.60
CA TYR A 169 -3.54 -14.55 -1.93
C TYR A 169 -3.55 -15.58 -0.79
N ALA A 170 -3.28 -15.15 0.45
CA ALA A 170 -3.29 -16.02 1.63
C ALA A 170 -4.68 -16.61 1.95
N GLN A 171 -5.75 -15.86 1.68
CA GLN A 171 -7.13 -16.27 1.88
C GLN A 171 -8.05 -15.48 0.95
N ALA A 172 -8.28 -16.00 -0.26
CA ALA A 172 -9.03 -15.31 -1.32
C ALA A 172 -10.53 -15.10 -1.03
N ALA A 173 -11.06 -15.66 0.07
CA ALA A 173 -12.46 -15.56 0.44
C ALA A 173 -12.66 -15.37 1.95
N LEU A 174 -13.59 -14.49 2.32
CA LEU A 174 -13.91 -14.19 3.73
C LEU A 174 -14.85 -15.23 4.39
N GLY A 175 -15.58 -16.02 3.59
CA GLY A 175 -16.54 -17.00 4.11
C GLY A 175 -17.84 -16.40 4.63
N CYS A 176 -18.27 -15.26 4.07
CA CYS A 176 -19.56 -14.64 4.42
C CYS A 176 -20.73 -15.57 4.09
N VAL A 177 -21.73 -15.60 4.98
CA VAL A 177 -22.95 -16.39 4.80
C VAL A 177 -24.18 -15.52 4.99
N PHE A 178 -25.17 -15.69 4.12
CA PHE A 178 -26.50 -15.12 4.29
C PHE A 178 -27.41 -16.14 4.96
N LYS A 179 -28.08 -15.77 6.04
CA LYS A 179 -28.99 -16.65 6.78
C LYS A 179 -30.27 -15.92 7.15
N LEU A 180 -31.39 -16.59 6.96
CA LEU A 180 -32.70 -16.11 7.40
C LEU A 180 -32.80 -16.18 8.92
N VAL A 181 -33.10 -15.05 9.54
CA VAL A 181 -33.17 -14.87 11.00
C VAL A 181 -34.60 -14.75 11.50
N GLU A 182 -35.54 -14.35 10.65
CA GLU A 182 -36.92 -14.10 11.02
C GLU A 182 -37.83 -14.16 9.78
N ILE A 183 -39.03 -14.73 9.90
CA ILE A 183 -40.11 -14.65 8.90
C ILE A 183 -41.39 -14.23 9.62
N ASN A 184 -42.10 -13.20 9.14
CA ASN A 184 -43.38 -12.77 9.71
C ASN A 184 -43.32 -12.55 11.23
N ASN A 185 -42.26 -11.91 11.72
CA ASN A 185 -41.96 -11.71 13.16
C ASN A 185 -41.79 -13.02 13.96
N GLN A 186 -41.66 -14.17 13.28
CA GLN A 186 -41.30 -15.44 13.89
C GLN A 186 -39.79 -15.68 13.71
N PRO A 187 -39.02 -15.69 14.80
CA PRO A 187 -37.58 -15.89 14.73
C PRO A 187 -37.24 -17.29 14.23
N ARG A 188 -36.15 -17.37 13.47
CA ARG A 188 -35.41 -18.60 13.20
C ARG A 188 -34.18 -18.60 14.11
N ILE A 189 -33.40 -19.69 14.11
CA ILE A 189 -32.32 -20.02 15.07
C ILE A 189 -31.34 -18.86 15.42
N LYS A 190 -31.29 -17.76 14.66
CA LYS A 190 -30.45 -16.59 14.94
C LYS A 190 -31.28 -15.31 14.98
N LEU A 191 -31.04 -14.43 15.95
CA LEU A 191 -31.61 -13.07 16.06
C LEU A 191 -30.49 -12.03 16.24
N SER A 192 -30.85 -10.75 16.06
CA SER A 192 -30.02 -9.58 16.39
C SER A 192 -30.29 -9.07 17.81
N GLU A 193 -29.30 -8.41 18.43
CA GLU A 193 -29.39 -7.87 19.79
C GLU A 193 -30.01 -6.47 19.86
N ASP A 194 -30.58 -6.15 21.03
CA ASP A 194 -30.98 -4.78 21.40
C ASP A 194 -29.76 -3.96 21.89
N VAL A 195 -29.69 -2.68 21.50
CA VAL A 195 -28.58 -1.80 21.88
C VAL A 195 -28.62 -1.50 23.39
N SER A 196 -27.54 -1.82 24.10
CA SER A 196 -27.42 -1.56 25.54
C SER A 196 -26.98 -0.12 25.85
N LYS A 197 -27.22 0.37 27.06
CA LYS A 197 -26.84 1.74 27.46
C LYS A 197 -25.46 1.80 28.11
N VAL A 198 -24.77 2.93 27.96
CA VAL A 198 -23.48 3.22 28.62
C VAL A 198 -23.65 3.22 30.14
N GLY A 199 -22.68 2.65 30.86
CA GLY A 199 -22.66 2.64 32.33
C GLY A 199 -23.56 1.60 33.00
N GLU A 200 -24.45 0.95 32.27
CA GLU A 200 -25.25 -0.16 32.78
C GLU A 200 -24.45 -1.47 32.77
N ARG A 201 -24.47 -2.21 33.88
CA ARG A 201 -23.78 -3.49 34.00
C ARG A 201 -24.55 -4.56 33.23
N ILE A 202 -23.92 -5.18 32.24
CA ILE A 202 -24.52 -6.18 31.36
C ILE A 202 -23.86 -7.53 31.60
N LEU A 203 -24.66 -8.60 31.64
CA LEU A 203 -24.15 -9.97 31.63
C LEU A 203 -23.94 -10.41 30.17
N CYS A 204 -22.67 -10.53 29.78
CA CYS A 204 -22.25 -11.03 28.48
C CYS A 204 -21.91 -12.52 28.58
N ARG A 205 -22.48 -13.33 27.69
CA ARG A 205 -22.26 -14.78 27.60
C ARG A 205 -21.63 -15.14 26.26
N HIS A 206 -20.76 -16.13 26.26
CA HIS A 206 -20.27 -16.71 25.01
C HIS A 206 -21.41 -17.52 24.35
N PRO A 207 -21.67 -17.36 23.04
CA PRO A 207 -22.84 -17.99 22.39
C PRO A 207 -22.90 -19.52 22.47
N PHE A 208 -21.73 -20.18 22.54
CA PHE A 208 -21.59 -21.65 22.45
C PHE A 208 -20.88 -22.30 23.64
N SER A 209 -20.53 -21.54 24.68
CA SER A 209 -19.72 -22.06 25.79
C SER A 209 -20.25 -21.50 27.10
N GLU A 210 -21.07 -22.29 27.77
CA GLU A 210 -21.87 -21.84 28.93
C GLU A 210 -21.02 -21.33 30.09
N SER A 211 -19.84 -21.93 30.28
CA SER A 211 -18.88 -21.56 31.32
C SER A 211 -18.23 -20.19 31.09
N LYS A 212 -18.23 -19.69 29.85
CA LYS A 212 -17.62 -18.40 29.48
C LYS A 212 -18.66 -17.28 29.57
N ARG A 213 -18.68 -16.59 30.70
CA ARG A 213 -19.55 -15.44 30.97
C ARG A 213 -18.85 -14.38 31.81
N ALA A 214 -19.18 -13.13 31.57
CA ALA A 214 -18.59 -11.99 32.28
C ALA A 214 -19.60 -10.86 32.44
N TYR A 215 -19.49 -10.13 33.54
CA TYR A 215 -20.16 -8.85 33.67
C TYR A 215 -19.29 -7.75 33.06
N VAL A 216 -19.88 -6.93 32.21
CA VAL A 216 -19.22 -5.81 31.54
C VAL A 216 -19.98 -4.53 31.87
N VAL A 217 -19.24 -3.48 32.22
CA VAL A 217 -19.78 -2.11 32.32
C VAL A 217 -19.15 -1.33 31.15
N PRO A 218 -19.87 -1.11 30.05
CA PRO A 218 -19.31 -0.47 28.88
C PRO A 218 -19.07 1.02 29.16
N LYS A 219 -17.86 1.49 28.87
CA LYS A 219 -17.52 2.92 28.91
C LYS A 219 -18.07 3.68 27.70
N ARG A 220 -18.24 2.99 26.58
CA ARG A 220 -18.78 3.49 25.32
C ARG A 220 -19.61 2.37 24.69
N VAL A 221 -20.75 2.73 24.12
CA VAL A 221 -21.57 1.84 23.29
C VAL A 221 -21.74 2.50 21.93
N GLU A 222 -21.61 1.72 20.88
CA GLU A 222 -21.74 2.18 19.50
C GLU A 222 -22.60 1.19 18.71
N GLU A 223 -23.58 1.71 17.98
CA GLU A 223 -24.42 0.93 17.08
C GLU A 223 -23.71 0.75 15.75
N LEU A 224 -23.48 -0.51 15.37
CA LEU A 224 -22.72 -0.85 14.16
C LEU A 224 -23.61 -1.02 12.92
N LEU A 225 -24.85 -1.48 13.08
CA LEU A 225 -25.77 -1.75 11.97
C LEU A 225 -26.61 -0.50 11.67
N LYS A 226 -26.19 0.24 10.66
CA LYS A 226 -26.85 1.46 10.19
C LYS A 226 -27.82 1.21 9.03
N CYS A 227 -28.90 1.97 8.95
CA CYS A 227 -29.92 1.81 7.92
C CYS A 227 -29.57 2.61 6.66
N TYR A 228 -29.03 1.96 5.63
CA TYR A 228 -28.79 2.59 4.31
C TYR A 228 -29.92 2.37 3.31
N TRP A 229 -30.79 1.39 3.58
CA TRP A 229 -31.96 1.08 2.78
C TRP A 229 -33.16 0.74 3.68
N PRO A 230 -34.12 1.67 3.86
CA PRO A 230 -35.24 1.44 4.80
C PRO A 230 -36.35 0.57 4.21
N GLY A 231 -36.40 0.38 2.89
CA GLY A 231 -37.50 -0.34 2.24
C GLY A 231 -38.86 0.26 2.64
N LYS A 232 -39.72 -0.56 3.26
CA LYS A 232 -41.04 -0.16 3.79
C LYS A 232 -41.05 0.16 5.29
N SER A 233 -39.91 0.02 5.98
CA SER A 233 -39.85 0.09 7.45
C SER A 233 -39.99 1.51 8.02
N GLY A 234 -39.99 2.54 7.16
CA GLY A 234 -40.06 3.94 7.59
C GLY A 234 -38.83 4.44 8.36
N LYS A 235 -37.78 3.62 8.49
CA LYS A 235 -36.53 4.00 9.15
C LYS A 235 -35.86 5.16 8.41
N VAL A 236 -35.20 6.04 9.18
CA VAL A 236 -34.37 7.11 8.61
C VAL A 236 -33.19 6.48 7.89
N ARG A 237 -32.95 6.93 6.66
CA ARG A 237 -31.84 6.50 5.83
C ARG A 237 -30.59 7.30 6.17
N GLU A 238 -29.47 6.59 6.30
CA GLU A 238 -28.14 7.16 6.39
C GLU A 238 -27.57 7.47 4.99
N GLU A 239 -26.79 8.54 4.89
CA GLU A 239 -26.09 8.93 3.67
C GLU A 239 -24.77 8.16 3.52
N LEU A 240 -24.41 7.83 2.28
CA LEU A 240 -23.15 7.15 2.02
C LEU A 240 -21.99 8.15 2.18
N PRO A 241 -21.00 7.86 3.04
CA PRO A 241 -19.86 8.75 3.23
C PRO A 241 -18.94 8.77 2.00
N ALA A 242 -18.14 9.84 1.85
CA ALA A 242 -17.15 9.91 0.79
C ALA A 242 -16.01 8.92 1.03
N LEU A 243 -15.33 8.48 -0.05
CA LEU A 243 -14.22 7.51 0.05
C LEU A 243 -13.10 7.97 1.01
N LYS A 244 -12.83 9.28 1.05
CA LYS A 244 -11.84 9.85 1.97
C LYS A 244 -12.26 9.64 3.43
N ASP A 245 -13.52 9.90 3.76
CA ASP A 245 -14.05 9.75 5.12
C ASP A 245 -14.04 8.27 5.55
N ILE A 246 -14.35 7.35 4.62
CA ILE A 246 -14.26 5.90 4.87
C ILE A 246 -12.81 5.50 5.19
N ARG A 247 -11.84 5.99 4.41
CA ARG A 247 -10.41 5.72 4.63
C ARG A 247 -9.94 6.28 5.97
N ASP A 248 -10.26 7.53 6.26
CA ASP A 248 -9.86 8.21 7.50
C ASP A 248 -10.49 7.55 8.72
N HIS A 249 -11.75 7.12 8.60
CA HIS A 249 -12.42 6.32 9.63
C HIS A 249 -11.69 4.99 9.89
N CYS A 250 -11.35 4.24 8.83
CA CYS A 250 -10.63 2.97 8.95
C CYS A 250 -9.29 3.13 9.67
N ILE A 251 -8.47 4.10 9.25
CA ILE A 251 -7.16 4.39 9.88
C ILE A 251 -7.35 4.73 11.36
N LYS A 252 -8.30 5.63 11.67
CA LYS A 252 -8.59 6.02 13.04
C LYS A 252 -9.07 4.84 13.90
N GLN A 253 -9.85 3.91 13.35
CA GLN A 253 -10.26 2.70 14.07
C GLN A 253 -9.08 1.78 14.35
N LEU A 254 -8.16 1.61 13.40
CA LEU A 254 -6.94 0.81 13.60
C LEU A 254 -6.03 1.41 14.68
N GLU A 255 -5.86 2.74 14.71
CA GLU A 255 -5.07 3.44 15.74
C GLU A 255 -5.69 3.34 17.14
N GLN A 256 -7.02 3.29 17.23
CA GLN A 256 -7.75 3.12 18.49
C GLN A 256 -7.78 1.65 18.96
N MET A 257 -7.46 0.70 18.08
CA MET A 257 -7.52 -0.71 18.38
C MET A 257 -6.38 -1.12 19.30
N ARG A 258 -6.65 -2.06 20.21
CA ARG A 258 -5.61 -2.55 21.12
C ARG A 258 -4.52 -3.29 20.34
N PRO A 259 -3.22 -3.04 20.65
CA PRO A 259 -2.11 -3.67 19.94
C PRO A 259 -2.14 -5.21 19.90
N ASP A 260 -2.68 -5.85 20.93
CA ASP A 260 -2.77 -7.31 21.00
C ASP A 260 -3.75 -7.92 20.00
N HIS A 261 -4.75 -7.16 19.54
CA HIS A 261 -5.68 -7.60 18.49
C HIS A 261 -5.13 -7.41 17.07
N ILE A 262 -4.19 -6.48 16.87
CA ILE A 262 -3.67 -6.12 15.54
C ILE A 262 -2.26 -6.65 15.27
N ARG A 263 -1.63 -7.33 16.24
CA ARG A 263 -0.33 -7.97 16.04
C ARG A 263 -0.45 -9.09 15.00
N ARG A 264 0.57 -9.20 14.14
CA ARG A 264 0.59 -10.20 13.07
C ARG A 264 0.64 -11.64 13.58
N LEU A 265 1.48 -11.88 14.58
CA LEU A 265 1.68 -13.22 15.13
C LEU A 265 0.77 -13.45 16.33
N ASN A 266 -0.07 -14.48 16.22
CA ASN A 266 -0.99 -14.93 17.28
C ASN A 266 -1.83 -13.78 17.87
N PRO A 267 -2.58 -13.00 17.06
CA PRO A 267 -3.42 -11.92 17.59
C PRO A 267 -4.37 -12.45 18.65
N THR A 268 -4.59 -11.68 19.71
CA THR A 268 -5.59 -12.02 20.71
C THR A 268 -6.97 -12.02 20.04
N PRO A 269 -7.76 -13.10 20.12
CA PRO A 269 -9.08 -13.13 19.50
C PRO A 269 -9.98 -12.03 20.05
N TYR A 270 -10.66 -11.32 19.15
CA TYR A 270 -11.67 -10.33 19.56
C TYR A 270 -12.88 -11.05 20.15
N LYS A 271 -13.31 -10.63 21.34
CA LYS A 271 -14.41 -11.31 22.05
C LYS A 271 -15.74 -10.91 21.46
N VAL A 272 -16.49 -11.89 20.96
CA VAL A 272 -17.91 -11.74 20.62
C VAL A 272 -18.73 -12.42 21.71
N SER A 273 -19.71 -11.72 22.24
CA SER A 273 -20.59 -12.21 23.29
C SER A 273 -22.01 -11.77 23.01
N VAL A 274 -22.96 -12.48 23.60
CA VAL A 274 -24.38 -12.16 23.54
C VAL A 274 -24.91 -11.81 24.93
N SER A 275 -25.95 -11.00 24.96
CA SER A 275 -26.77 -10.71 26.13
C SER A 275 -27.38 -11.98 26.70
N ALA A 276 -27.68 -11.97 28.00
CA ALA A 276 -28.35 -13.09 28.66
C ALA A 276 -29.69 -13.45 27.99
N LYS A 277 -30.49 -12.44 27.62
CA LYS A 277 -31.78 -12.63 26.94
C LYS A 277 -31.61 -13.34 25.59
N LEU A 278 -30.66 -12.92 24.76
CA LEU A 278 -30.41 -13.57 23.48
C LEU A 278 -29.83 -14.97 23.67
N TYR A 279 -28.93 -15.16 24.64
CA TYR A 279 -28.38 -16.48 24.95
C TYR A 279 -29.48 -17.50 25.29
N ASP A 280 -30.33 -17.18 26.26
CA ASP A 280 -31.36 -18.11 26.74
C ASP A 280 -32.36 -18.43 25.62
N PHE A 281 -32.66 -17.44 24.78
CA PHE A 281 -33.52 -17.61 23.61
C PHE A 281 -32.91 -18.54 22.53
N ILE A 282 -31.63 -18.36 22.20
CA ILE A 282 -30.94 -19.24 21.24
C ILE A 282 -30.95 -20.69 21.74
N HIS A 283 -30.71 -20.92 23.03
CA HIS A 283 -30.72 -22.26 23.62
C HIS A 283 -32.11 -22.88 23.59
N PHE A 284 -33.15 -22.09 23.88
CA PHE A 284 -34.53 -22.53 23.75
C PHE A 284 -34.86 -22.99 22.32
N LEU A 285 -34.53 -22.18 21.30
CA LEU A 285 -34.75 -22.57 19.91
C LEU A 285 -33.96 -23.82 19.53
N TRP A 286 -32.71 -23.93 19.97
CA TRP A 286 -31.89 -25.09 19.66
C TRP A 286 -32.50 -26.38 20.20
N LEU A 287 -32.94 -26.39 21.46
CA LEU A 287 -33.57 -27.56 22.07
C LEU A 287 -34.87 -27.99 21.36
N ASN A 288 -35.62 -27.05 20.78
CA ASN A 288 -36.88 -27.35 20.11
C ASN A 288 -36.71 -27.76 18.64
N GLU A 289 -35.68 -27.26 17.96
CA GLU A 289 -35.53 -27.39 16.50
C GLU A 289 -34.42 -28.36 16.08
N ALA A 290 -33.47 -28.70 16.97
CA ALA A 290 -32.43 -29.66 16.61
C ALA A 290 -33.01 -31.08 16.49
N PRO A 291 -32.65 -31.82 15.42
CA PRO A 291 -33.05 -33.20 15.28
C PRO A 291 -32.46 -34.03 16.44
N VAL A 292 -33.30 -34.88 17.03
CA VAL A 292 -32.87 -35.85 18.03
C VAL A 292 -32.24 -37.03 17.30
N GLY A 293 -30.97 -37.32 17.59
CA GLY A 293 -30.32 -38.53 17.09
C GLY A 293 -30.78 -39.77 17.87
N GLU A 294 -31.04 -40.86 17.16
CA GLU A 294 -31.16 -42.19 17.77
C GLU A 294 -29.73 -42.77 17.97
N LEU A 295 -29.53 -43.52 19.07
CA LEU A 295 -28.26 -44.16 19.43
C LEU A 295 -28.08 -45.50 18.70
#